data_AF-A0A8D8F8N4-F1
#
_entry.id   AF-A0A8D8F8N4-F1
#
_cell.length_a   1.000
_cell.length_b   1.000
_cell.length_c   1.000
_cell.angle_alpha   90.00
_cell.angle_beta   90.00
_cell.angle_gamma   90.00
#
_symmetry.space_group_name_H-M   'P 1'
#
loop_
_entity.id
_entity.type
_entity.pdbx_description
1 polymer ?
#
loop_
_entity_poly.entity_id
_entity_poly.type
_entity_poly.pdbx_seq_one_letter_code
_entity_poly.pdbx_strand_id
1 'polypeptide(L)'
;MLKREVQSVSYAAPMESDGPPQTPLSACGSFDFGEMHWFPRKISDLDRAQNVLMYGSELDADHPGFKDPVYRKRREQFAAIANSYKHGNPIPRVQYTPEEIKTWGTVFRELHKLYLLHAVPEYMENWPELVKYCGYREDNLPQLQDINVFLKRKTGFQIRPVAGYLSPRDFLSGLAFRVFHCTQYIRHSSDPFYTPEPDCCHELLGHMPLLANQSFAQFSQEIGLASLGATDEDIDKLATLYFFTVEFGLCRQEDGSFKVFGAGLLSSVAELNHAITATDKIKRFDPEVTCSEECIITAYQNAYYYTDSFEEAKEKMRSFAENIQRPFGVRYNPYTQTVEVLSNAKKITALVSELRGDLSIVSTALKKISAMDENLDVESIEKLLSSSLHVAEKSPNSESSDSTDKATTPNQ
;
A
#
# COMPACT_ATOMS: atom_id res chain seq x y z
N MET A 1 -59.84 5.35 25.85
CA MET A 1 -60.36 4.28 24.97
C MET A 1 -60.70 4.89 23.62
N LEU A 2 -60.60 4.07 22.56
CA LEU A 2 -61.10 4.26 21.19
C LEU A 2 -60.10 4.79 20.15
N LYS A 3 -59.43 3.78 19.57
CA LYS A 3 -59.02 3.57 18.17
C LYS A 3 -59.52 4.62 17.18
N ARG A 4 -58.61 5.15 16.36
CA ARG A 4 -58.94 5.73 15.06
C ARG A 4 -58.46 4.77 13.97
N GLU A 5 -59.42 4.32 13.19
CA GLU A 5 -59.28 3.44 12.02
C GLU A 5 -58.52 4.15 10.90
N VAL A 6 -57.68 3.38 10.23
CA VAL A 6 -56.94 3.79 9.03
C VAL A 6 -57.89 3.61 7.84
N GLN A 7 -58.26 4.71 7.19
CA GLN A 7 -58.89 4.66 5.86
C GLN A 7 -57.80 4.55 4.81
N SER A 8 -57.72 3.39 4.16
CA SER A 8 -56.97 3.18 2.93
C SER A 8 -57.67 3.91 1.79
N VAL A 9 -56.99 4.88 1.17
CA VAL A 9 -57.44 5.51 -0.06
C VAL A 9 -56.57 5.02 -1.20
N SER A 10 -57.16 4.18 -2.05
CA SER A 10 -56.64 3.79 -3.36
C SER A 10 -57.04 4.86 -4.36
N TYR A 11 -56.06 5.45 -5.06
CA TYR A 11 -56.29 6.21 -6.28
C TYR A 11 -55.49 5.57 -7.41
N ALA A 12 -56.19 4.80 -8.24
CA ALA A 12 -55.80 4.51 -9.60
C ALA A 12 -56.35 5.62 -10.50
N ALA A 13 -55.46 6.41 -11.10
CA ALA A 13 -55.71 7.20 -12.30
C ALA A 13 -54.40 7.27 -13.10
N PRO A 14 -54.40 6.98 -14.41
CA PRO A 14 -53.18 6.99 -15.22
C PRO A 14 -52.89 8.43 -15.66
N MET A 15 -51.77 9.00 -15.17
CA MET A 15 -51.15 10.15 -15.85
C MET A 15 -50.04 9.61 -16.75
N GLU A 16 -50.18 9.84 -18.05
CA GLU A 16 -49.07 9.78 -18.99
C GLU A 16 -48.05 10.85 -18.59
N SER A 17 -46.89 10.44 -18.08
CA SER A 17 -45.72 11.29 -17.93
C SER A 17 -44.53 10.58 -18.55
N ASP A 18 -43.94 11.23 -19.54
CA ASP A 18 -42.74 10.84 -20.28
C ASP A 18 -41.50 10.91 -19.36
N GLY A 19 -41.41 9.97 -18.43
CA GLY A 19 -40.26 9.77 -17.57
C GLY A 19 -39.13 9.06 -18.33
N PRO A 20 -37.86 9.28 -17.96
CA PRO A 20 -36.74 8.57 -18.58
C PRO A 20 -36.99 7.06 -18.48
N PRO A 21 -36.62 6.28 -19.53
CA PRO A 21 -37.00 4.88 -19.62
C PRO A 21 -36.60 4.14 -18.35
N GLN A 22 -37.53 3.37 -17.78
CA GLN A 22 -37.22 2.48 -16.67
C GLN A 22 -36.06 1.59 -17.08
N THR A 23 -34.87 1.84 -16.51
CA THR A 23 -33.74 0.93 -16.65
C THR A 23 -34.17 -0.42 -16.12
N PRO A 24 -34.07 -1.51 -16.90
CA PRO A 24 -34.36 -2.82 -16.39
C PRO A 24 -33.39 -3.12 -15.23
N LEU A 25 -33.96 -3.25 -14.04
CA LEU A 25 -33.32 -3.83 -12.86
C LEU A 25 -33.23 -5.35 -13.06
N SER A 26 -32.47 -5.80 -14.05
CA SER A 26 -32.01 -7.19 -14.20
C SER A 26 -31.21 -7.30 -15.50
N ALA A 27 -30.12 -8.07 -15.45
CA ALA A 27 -29.18 -8.37 -16.54
C ALA A 27 -28.07 -7.32 -16.82
N CYS A 28 -27.34 -6.87 -15.80
CA CYS A 28 -25.91 -6.60 -16.05
C CYS A 28 -25.18 -7.94 -15.93
N GLY A 29 -24.63 -8.44 -17.04
CA GLY A 29 -23.70 -9.57 -16.98
C GLY A 29 -22.60 -9.26 -15.98
N SER A 30 -22.42 -10.13 -14.99
CA SER A 30 -21.21 -10.12 -14.18
C SER A 30 -20.02 -10.13 -15.13
N PHE A 31 -19.05 -9.23 -14.92
CA PHE A 31 -17.76 -9.34 -15.62
C PHE A 31 -17.24 -10.75 -15.41
N ASP A 32 -17.01 -11.49 -16.49
CA ASP A 32 -16.49 -12.85 -16.41
C ASP A 32 -15.00 -12.75 -16.10
N PHE A 33 -14.62 -13.26 -14.93
CA PHE A 33 -13.22 -13.25 -14.49
C PHE A 33 -12.41 -14.40 -15.11
N GLY A 34 -13.05 -15.31 -15.87
CA GLY A 34 -12.37 -16.31 -16.70
C GLY A 34 -11.18 -17.00 -16.02
N GLU A 35 -10.03 -16.99 -16.69
CA GLU A 35 -8.74 -17.53 -16.23
C GLU A 35 -7.91 -16.55 -15.36
N MET A 36 -8.48 -15.42 -14.95
CA MET A 36 -7.74 -14.41 -14.21
C MET A 36 -7.40 -14.87 -12.79
N HIS A 37 -6.20 -14.53 -12.32
CA HIS A 37 -5.81 -14.77 -10.93
C HIS A 37 -6.81 -14.14 -9.96
N TRP A 38 -7.22 -14.92 -8.96
CA TRP A 38 -8.08 -14.45 -7.90
C TRP A 38 -7.41 -13.32 -7.11
N PHE A 39 -8.18 -12.31 -6.72
CA PHE A 39 -7.75 -11.24 -5.82
C PHE A 39 -8.86 -10.87 -4.83
N PRO A 40 -8.52 -10.38 -3.62
CA PRO A 40 -9.50 -9.98 -2.61
C PRO A 40 -10.32 -8.78 -3.08
N ARG A 41 -11.64 -8.81 -2.86
CA ARG A 41 -12.55 -7.69 -3.17
C ARG A 41 -13.17 -7.08 -1.91
N LYS A 42 -13.09 -7.78 -0.79
CA LYS A 42 -13.45 -7.30 0.55
C LYS A 42 -12.25 -7.46 1.47
N ILE A 43 -12.08 -6.59 2.45
CA ILE A 43 -10.98 -6.70 3.41
C ILE A 43 -10.97 -8.05 4.16
N SER A 44 -12.14 -8.65 4.40
CA SER A 44 -12.25 -9.99 5.00
C SER A 44 -11.68 -11.11 4.12
N ASP A 45 -11.60 -10.91 2.80
CA ASP A 45 -11.04 -11.89 1.87
C ASP A 45 -9.53 -12.07 2.09
N LEU A 46 -8.85 -11.13 2.75
CA LEU A 46 -7.45 -11.27 3.14
C LEU A 46 -7.21 -12.44 4.11
N ASP A 47 -8.25 -12.99 4.75
CA ASP A 47 -8.16 -14.25 5.50
C ASP A 47 -7.77 -15.45 4.63
N ARG A 48 -7.89 -15.32 3.30
CA ARG A 48 -7.51 -16.35 2.31
C ARG A 48 -6.17 -16.07 1.62
N ALA A 49 -5.63 -14.86 1.75
CA ALA A 49 -4.39 -14.41 1.12
C ALA A 49 -3.25 -14.42 2.15
N GLN A 50 -2.89 -15.61 2.66
CA GLN A 50 -1.94 -15.82 3.76
C GLN A 50 -0.91 -16.90 3.42
N ASN A 51 -0.52 -17.02 2.15
CA ASN A 51 0.45 -18.01 1.70
C ASN A 51 1.86 -17.64 2.18
N VAL A 52 2.28 -18.23 3.31
CA VAL A 52 3.63 -18.08 3.88
C VAL A 52 4.60 -19.00 3.13
N LEU A 53 5.64 -18.41 2.55
CA LEU A 53 6.67 -19.10 1.78
C LEU A 53 7.86 -19.52 2.64
N MET A 54 8.30 -18.66 3.57
CA MET A 54 9.54 -18.86 4.34
C MET A 54 9.40 -18.29 5.75
N TYR A 55 10.31 -18.70 6.64
CA TYR A 55 10.47 -18.14 8.00
C TYR A 55 9.17 -18.16 8.83
N GLY A 56 8.36 -19.21 8.66
CA GLY A 56 7.22 -19.48 9.52
C GLY A 56 7.68 -20.02 10.88
N SER A 57 7.37 -21.29 11.16
CA SER A 57 7.96 -22.02 12.29
C SER A 57 9.33 -22.64 11.96
N GLU A 58 9.68 -22.72 10.69
CA GLU A 58 10.92 -23.31 10.19
C GLU A 58 11.99 -22.23 10.02
N LEU A 59 13.22 -22.58 10.39
CA LEU A 59 14.39 -21.70 10.32
C LEU A 59 15.42 -22.33 9.40
N ASP A 60 16.11 -21.51 8.62
CA ASP A 60 17.22 -21.95 7.78
C ASP A 60 18.42 -22.40 8.61
N ALA A 61 19.28 -23.23 8.02
CA ALA A 61 20.40 -23.85 8.71
C ALA A 61 21.45 -22.85 9.24
N ASP A 62 21.56 -21.69 8.60
CA ASP A 62 22.43 -20.57 8.96
C ASP A 62 21.76 -19.55 9.90
N HIS A 63 20.46 -19.72 10.21
CA HIS A 63 19.75 -18.85 11.12
C HIS A 63 20.33 -18.96 12.56
N PRO A 64 20.59 -17.84 13.28
CA PRO A 64 21.22 -17.88 14.60
C PRO A 64 20.48 -18.75 15.63
N GLY A 65 19.15 -18.78 15.55
CA GLY A 65 18.27 -19.60 16.38
C GLY A 65 18.03 -21.04 15.91
N PHE A 66 18.68 -21.52 14.82
CA PHE A 66 18.38 -22.84 14.23
C PHE A 66 18.55 -24.00 15.22
N LYS A 67 19.57 -23.93 16.08
CA LYS A 67 19.88 -24.95 17.10
C LYS A 67 19.32 -24.64 18.49
N ASP A 68 18.61 -23.52 18.66
CA ASP A 68 18.03 -23.14 19.94
C ASP A 68 16.59 -23.68 20.06
N PRO A 69 16.35 -24.73 20.89
CA PRO A 69 15.02 -25.30 21.04
C PRO A 69 14.04 -24.37 21.76
N VAL A 70 14.52 -23.45 22.60
CA VAL A 70 13.69 -22.48 23.31
C VAL A 70 13.19 -21.43 22.34
N TYR A 71 14.08 -20.89 21.49
CA TYR A 71 13.72 -19.94 20.44
C TYR A 71 12.76 -20.55 19.42
N ARG A 72 12.99 -21.79 18.97
CA ARG A 72 12.10 -22.47 18.02
C ARG A 72 10.70 -22.68 18.58
N LYS A 73 10.60 -23.15 19.83
CA LYS A 73 9.31 -23.27 20.52
C LYS A 73 8.62 -21.92 20.68
N ARG A 74 9.39 -20.85 20.89
CA ARG A 74 8.86 -19.49 20.96
C ARG A 74 8.32 -19.02 19.60
N ARG A 75 8.97 -19.35 18.48
CA ARG A 75 8.50 -19.09 17.11
C ARG A 75 7.19 -19.80 16.77
N GLU A 76 7.03 -21.05 17.18
CA GLU A 76 5.76 -21.79 17.02
C GLU A 76 4.57 -21.08 17.69
N GLN A 77 4.80 -20.45 18.86
CA GLN A 77 3.75 -19.68 19.55
C GLN A 77 3.31 -18.47 18.73
N PHE A 78 4.26 -17.72 18.15
CA PHE A 78 3.96 -16.58 17.29
C PHE A 78 3.23 -17.00 16.01
N ALA A 79 3.68 -18.08 15.38
CA ALA A 79 3.00 -18.64 14.20
C ALA A 79 1.56 -19.06 14.52
N ALA A 80 1.31 -19.67 15.69
CA ALA A 80 -0.03 -20.04 16.12
C ALA A 80 -0.95 -18.82 16.32
N ILE A 81 -0.43 -17.71 16.85
CA ILE A 81 -1.18 -16.45 16.98
C ILE A 81 -1.57 -15.93 15.58
N ALA A 82 -0.63 -15.85 14.65
CA ALA A 82 -0.90 -15.36 13.30
C ALA A 82 -1.89 -16.27 12.55
N ASN A 83 -1.71 -17.58 12.61
CA ASN A 83 -2.57 -18.55 11.90
C ASN A 83 -4.00 -18.61 12.45
N SER A 84 -4.19 -18.27 13.73
CA SER A 84 -5.53 -18.21 14.35
C SER A 84 -6.24 -16.87 14.16
N TYR A 85 -5.52 -15.84 13.70
CA TYR A 85 -6.11 -14.52 13.48
C TYR A 85 -7.12 -14.53 12.32
N LYS A 86 -8.20 -13.79 12.51
CA LYS A 86 -9.24 -13.53 11.51
C LYS A 86 -9.59 -12.04 11.49
N HIS A 87 -9.90 -11.53 10.31
CA HIS A 87 -10.28 -10.13 10.15
C HIS A 87 -11.43 -9.76 11.10
N GLY A 88 -11.30 -8.60 11.76
CA GLY A 88 -12.28 -8.08 12.71
C GLY A 88 -11.98 -8.40 14.17
N ASN A 89 -11.15 -9.42 14.45
CA ASN A 89 -10.71 -9.71 15.81
C ASN A 89 -9.64 -8.70 16.27
N PRO A 90 -9.56 -8.37 17.57
CA PRO A 90 -8.40 -7.67 18.10
C PRO A 90 -7.15 -8.53 17.94
N ILE A 91 -6.02 -7.91 17.61
CA ILE A 91 -4.73 -8.62 17.51
C ILE A 91 -4.33 -9.10 18.92
N PRO A 92 -4.05 -10.40 19.12
CA PRO A 92 -3.67 -10.92 20.43
C PRO A 92 -2.39 -10.26 20.97
N ARG A 93 -2.43 -9.86 22.24
CA ARG A 93 -1.26 -9.33 22.94
C ARG A 93 -0.29 -10.45 23.27
N VAL A 94 1.00 -10.15 23.21
CA VAL A 94 2.09 -11.05 23.53
C VAL A 94 2.78 -10.60 24.81
N GLN A 95 2.95 -11.51 25.75
CA GLN A 95 3.87 -11.30 26.87
C GLN A 95 5.30 -11.59 26.39
N TYR A 96 6.06 -10.55 26.07
CA TYR A 96 7.47 -10.66 25.70
C TYR A 96 8.32 -10.99 26.92
N THR A 97 9.36 -11.81 26.72
CA THR A 97 10.31 -12.19 27.78
C THR A 97 11.29 -11.05 28.07
N PRO A 98 11.95 -11.04 29.24
CA PRO A 98 13.01 -10.05 29.52
C PRO A 98 14.16 -10.06 28.50
N GLU A 99 14.48 -11.22 27.93
CA GLU A 99 15.49 -11.33 26.87
C GLU A 99 15.02 -10.67 25.58
N GLU A 100 13.79 -10.94 25.14
CA GLU A 100 13.18 -10.31 23.96
C GLU A 100 13.15 -8.78 24.11
N ILE A 101 12.72 -8.28 25.27
CA ILE A 101 12.71 -6.84 25.57
C ILE A 101 14.13 -6.25 25.54
N LYS A 102 15.14 -6.98 26.05
CA LYS A 102 16.54 -6.52 26.00
C LYS A 102 17.09 -6.48 24.58
N THR A 103 16.75 -7.46 23.73
CA THR A 103 17.12 -7.47 22.30
C THR A 103 16.51 -6.25 21.61
N TRP A 104 15.21 -6.01 21.79
CA TRP A 104 14.51 -4.83 21.28
C TRP A 104 15.18 -3.53 21.73
N GLY A 105 15.41 -3.38 23.04
CA GLY A 105 16.03 -2.17 23.59
C GLY A 105 17.43 -1.92 23.06
N THR A 106 18.15 -2.96 22.65
CA THR A 106 19.48 -2.81 22.02
C THR A 106 19.37 -2.22 20.61
N VAL A 107 18.47 -2.77 19.79
CA VAL A 107 18.21 -2.30 18.42
C VAL A 107 17.63 -0.88 18.45
N PHE A 108 16.63 -0.65 19.30
CA PHE A 108 15.96 0.64 19.49
C PHE A 108 16.94 1.78 19.78
N ARG A 109 17.84 1.60 20.75
CA ARG A 109 18.81 2.63 21.14
C ARG A 109 19.73 3.04 20.01
N GLU A 110 20.31 2.06 19.31
CA GLU A 110 21.32 2.34 18.29
C GLU A 110 20.70 2.95 17.05
N LEU A 111 19.57 2.42 16.58
CA LEU A 111 18.89 2.98 15.43
C LEU A 111 18.32 4.38 15.70
N HIS A 112 17.80 4.65 16.90
CA HIS A 112 17.29 5.98 17.23
C HIS A 112 18.37 7.09 17.11
N LYS A 113 19.64 6.79 17.42
CA LYS A 113 20.74 7.73 17.19
C LYS A 113 20.91 8.05 15.70
N LEU A 114 20.76 7.04 14.84
CA LEU A 114 20.88 7.18 13.39
C LEU A 114 19.67 7.89 12.79
N TYR A 115 18.46 7.69 13.31
CA TYR A 115 17.26 8.36 12.80
C TYR A 115 17.37 9.87 12.87
N LEU A 116 17.90 10.40 13.99
CA LEU A 116 18.11 11.84 14.17
C LEU A 116 19.03 12.45 13.10
N LEU A 117 19.90 11.64 12.50
CA LEU A 117 20.88 12.09 11.51
C LEU A 117 20.45 11.80 10.08
N HIS A 118 19.77 10.68 9.84
CA HIS A 118 19.63 10.11 8.51
C HIS A 118 18.19 9.84 8.08
N ALA A 119 17.23 9.70 9.00
CA ALA A 119 15.84 9.47 8.61
C ALA A 119 15.22 10.72 7.98
N VAL A 120 14.27 10.52 7.07
CA VAL A 120 13.43 11.60 6.53
C VAL A 120 12.61 12.29 7.64
N PRO A 121 12.30 13.59 7.52
CA PRO A 121 11.49 14.32 8.51
C PRO A 121 10.16 13.63 8.83
N GLU A 122 9.46 13.12 7.83
CA GLU A 122 8.16 12.46 7.94
C GLU A 122 8.18 11.23 8.85
N TYR A 123 9.33 10.55 8.94
CA TYR A 123 9.54 9.45 9.89
C TYR A 123 9.55 10.00 11.32
N MET A 124 10.33 11.05 11.57
CA MET A 124 10.54 11.63 12.89
C MET A 124 9.32 12.42 13.41
N GLU A 125 8.50 12.98 12.52
CA GLU A 125 7.24 13.66 12.88
C GLU A 125 6.28 12.76 13.66
N ASN A 126 6.23 11.48 13.30
CA ASN A 126 5.33 10.51 13.95
C ASN A 126 5.92 9.88 15.21
N TRP A 127 7.23 10.01 15.42
CA TRP A 127 7.94 9.37 16.53
C TRP A 127 7.41 9.76 17.93
N PRO A 128 7.19 11.05 18.27
CA PRO A 128 6.67 11.42 19.58
C PRO A 128 5.30 10.80 19.90
N GLU A 129 4.44 10.66 18.88
CA GLU A 129 3.13 10.04 19.03
C GLU A 129 3.24 8.52 19.23
N LEU A 130 4.15 7.85 18.53
CA LEU A 130 4.44 6.42 18.73
C LEU A 130 4.97 6.14 20.14
N VAL A 131 5.86 6.99 20.66
CA VAL A 131 6.32 6.91 22.05
C VAL A 131 5.15 7.06 23.02
N LYS A 132 4.32 8.09 22.81
CA LYS A 132 3.23 8.45 23.71
C LYS A 132 2.06 7.46 23.71
N TYR A 133 1.63 7.01 22.54
CA TYR A 133 0.38 6.25 22.37
C TYR A 133 0.59 4.77 22.07
N CYS A 134 1.76 4.38 21.53
CA CYS A 134 2.08 2.99 21.19
C CYS A 134 3.15 2.38 22.10
N GLY A 135 3.74 3.18 23.00
CA GLY A 135 4.73 2.72 23.97
C GLY A 135 6.09 2.41 23.35
N TYR A 136 6.50 3.13 22.30
CA TYR A 136 7.86 3.01 21.74
C TYR A 136 8.89 3.48 22.77
N ARG A 137 9.48 2.53 23.48
CA ARG A 137 10.52 2.78 24.47
C ARG A 137 11.51 1.64 24.46
N GLU A 138 12.73 1.92 24.86
CA GLU A 138 13.80 0.94 24.99
C GLU A 138 13.43 -0.24 25.90
N ASP A 139 12.67 0.02 26.96
CA ASP A 139 12.27 -0.96 27.98
C ASP A 139 10.93 -1.65 27.66
N ASN A 140 10.34 -1.40 26.50
CA ASN A 140 9.01 -1.89 26.15
C ASN A 140 8.86 -2.13 24.65
N LEU A 141 8.70 -3.40 24.28
CA LEU A 141 8.37 -3.81 22.92
C LEU A 141 6.88 -3.54 22.66
N PRO A 142 6.54 -2.65 21.70
CA PRO A 142 5.15 -2.27 21.40
C PRO A 142 4.25 -3.43 20.99
N GLN A 143 2.97 -3.34 21.32
CA GLN A 143 1.97 -4.35 20.94
C GLN A 143 1.30 -3.96 19.62
N LEU A 144 1.19 -4.92 18.70
CA LEU A 144 0.60 -4.67 17.38
C LEU A 144 -0.82 -4.09 17.46
N GLN A 145 -1.63 -4.49 18.45
CA GLN A 145 -2.98 -3.96 18.60
C GLN A 145 -3.02 -2.46 18.88
N ASP A 146 -2.05 -1.93 19.63
CA ASP A 146 -1.99 -0.49 19.95
C ASP A 146 -1.60 0.31 18.71
N ILE A 147 -0.62 -0.21 17.95
CA ILE A 147 -0.16 0.38 16.69
C ILE A 147 -1.25 0.29 15.61
N ASN A 148 -1.97 -0.83 15.53
CA ASN A 148 -3.11 -1.00 14.63
C ASN A 148 -4.18 0.08 14.86
N VAL A 149 -4.51 0.36 16.12
CA VAL A 149 -5.45 1.43 16.48
C VAL A 149 -4.89 2.80 16.12
N PHE A 150 -3.60 3.03 16.35
CA PHE A 150 -2.92 4.27 16.02
C PHE A 150 -2.91 4.54 14.51
N LEU A 151 -2.40 3.60 13.70
CA LEU A 151 -2.35 3.73 12.24
C LEU A 151 -3.74 3.89 11.63
N LYS A 152 -4.73 3.17 12.15
CA LYS A 152 -6.12 3.27 11.64
C LYS A 152 -6.68 4.67 11.81
N ARG A 153 -6.31 5.36 12.89
CA ARG A 153 -6.70 6.76 13.14
C ARG A 153 -5.90 7.75 12.32
N LYS A 154 -4.61 7.51 12.10
CA LYS A 154 -3.71 8.42 11.38
C LYS A 154 -3.96 8.36 9.88
N THR A 155 -3.90 7.18 9.29
CA THR A 155 -3.90 6.99 7.83
C THR A 155 -4.87 5.92 7.37
N GLY A 156 -5.67 5.34 8.26
CA GLY A 156 -6.55 4.22 7.92
C GLY A 156 -5.80 2.90 7.70
N PHE A 157 -4.47 2.87 7.83
CA PHE A 157 -3.70 1.63 7.83
C PHE A 157 -4.05 0.75 9.04
N GLN A 158 -4.03 -0.55 8.83
CA GLN A 158 -4.30 -1.57 9.83
C GLN A 158 -3.20 -2.61 9.79
N ILE A 159 -3.00 -3.30 10.90
CA ILE A 159 -2.02 -4.37 11.01
C ILE A 159 -2.73 -5.71 11.03
N ARG A 160 -2.11 -6.71 10.40
CA ARG A 160 -2.47 -8.12 10.50
C ARG A 160 -1.26 -8.93 10.94
N PRO A 161 -1.34 -9.72 12.03
CA PRO A 161 -0.23 -10.59 12.41
C PRO A 161 0.01 -11.64 11.31
N VAL A 162 1.27 -11.84 10.95
CA VAL A 162 1.69 -12.85 9.96
C VAL A 162 2.77 -13.76 10.53
N ALA A 163 2.74 -15.03 10.12
CA ALA A 163 3.63 -16.04 10.68
C ALA A 163 5.06 -15.98 10.11
N GLY A 164 5.24 -15.39 8.92
CA GLY A 164 6.50 -15.36 8.19
C GLY A 164 6.36 -14.61 6.86
N TYR A 165 7.28 -14.86 5.93
CA TYR A 165 7.36 -14.19 4.65
C TYR A 165 6.22 -14.64 3.72
N LEU A 166 5.34 -13.74 3.29
CA LEU A 166 4.24 -14.04 2.38
C LEU A 166 4.69 -14.07 0.92
N SER A 167 3.90 -14.70 0.05
CA SER A 167 4.05 -14.49 -1.39
C SER A 167 3.87 -13.00 -1.72
N PRO A 168 4.60 -12.46 -2.71
CA PRO A 168 4.48 -11.05 -3.07
C PRO A 168 3.04 -10.66 -3.42
N ARG A 169 2.31 -11.54 -4.12
CA ARG A 169 0.90 -11.33 -4.46
C ARG A 169 0.02 -11.14 -3.23
N ASP A 170 0.19 -11.96 -2.19
CA ASP A 170 -0.62 -11.90 -0.97
C ASP A 170 -0.27 -10.70 -0.11
N PHE A 171 1.02 -10.38 0.00
CA PHE A 171 1.50 -9.20 0.73
C PHE A 171 1.02 -7.90 0.08
N LEU A 172 1.25 -7.73 -1.22
CA LEU A 172 0.80 -6.54 -1.97
C LEU A 172 -0.72 -6.40 -1.96
N SER A 173 -1.46 -7.51 -2.02
CA SER A 173 -2.92 -7.49 -1.87
C SER A 173 -3.36 -6.92 -0.52
N GLY A 174 -2.58 -7.10 0.56
CA GLY A 174 -2.82 -6.44 1.84
C GLY A 174 -2.74 -4.92 1.74
N LEU A 175 -1.67 -4.41 1.11
CA LEU A 175 -1.45 -2.97 0.94
C LEU A 175 -2.60 -2.27 0.21
N ALA A 176 -3.24 -2.95 -0.75
CA ALA A 176 -4.41 -2.44 -1.47
C ALA A 176 -5.58 -2.05 -0.53
N PHE A 177 -5.69 -2.73 0.61
CA PHE A 177 -6.70 -2.50 1.65
C PHE A 177 -6.17 -1.67 2.83
N ARG A 178 -4.97 -1.06 2.69
CA ARG A 178 -4.22 -0.45 3.78
C ARG A 178 -4.03 -1.44 4.94
N VAL A 179 -3.72 -2.70 4.63
CA VAL A 179 -3.40 -3.72 5.63
C VAL A 179 -1.94 -4.10 5.47
N PHE A 180 -1.15 -3.85 6.51
CA PHE A 180 0.24 -4.28 6.58
C PHE A 180 0.33 -5.60 7.36
N HIS A 181 0.92 -6.63 6.75
CA HIS A 181 1.19 -7.91 7.39
C HIS A 181 2.46 -7.80 8.23
N CYS A 182 2.35 -7.95 9.54
CA CYS A 182 3.42 -7.65 10.49
C CYS A 182 3.75 -8.88 11.32
N THR A 183 5.03 -9.24 11.42
CA THR A 183 5.48 -10.30 12.30
C THR A 183 5.44 -9.85 13.77
N GLN A 184 5.30 -10.81 14.69
CA GLN A 184 5.31 -10.57 16.15
C GLN A 184 6.53 -11.13 16.86
N TYR A 185 7.26 -12.03 16.21
CA TYR A 185 8.48 -12.62 16.75
C TYR A 185 9.63 -11.61 16.68
N ILE A 186 10.58 -11.75 17.59
CA ILE A 186 11.80 -10.94 17.61
C ILE A 186 12.99 -11.79 17.17
N ARG A 187 13.97 -11.15 16.51
CA ARG A 187 15.24 -11.77 16.13
C ARG A 187 15.97 -12.40 17.33
N HIS A 188 16.85 -13.35 17.05
CA HIS A 188 17.62 -14.07 18.05
C HIS A 188 18.56 -13.13 18.84
N SER A 189 18.69 -13.33 20.15
CA SER A 189 19.44 -12.44 21.05
C SER A 189 20.97 -12.50 20.87
N SER A 190 21.50 -13.54 20.21
CA SER A 190 22.93 -13.70 19.99
C SER A 190 23.54 -12.64 19.06
N ASP A 191 22.75 -12.09 18.14
CA ASP A 191 23.18 -11.02 17.25
C ASP A 191 22.02 -10.03 16.98
N PRO A 192 21.78 -9.07 17.88
CA PRO A 192 20.68 -8.12 17.74
C PRO A 192 20.76 -7.23 16.49
N PHE A 193 21.95 -7.04 15.91
CA PHE A 193 22.14 -6.13 14.77
C PHE A 193 22.00 -6.82 13.41
N TYR A 194 21.75 -8.13 13.40
CA TYR A 194 21.55 -8.92 12.19
C TYR A 194 20.23 -9.72 12.26
N THR A 195 19.52 -9.76 11.14
CA THR A 195 18.41 -10.69 10.93
C THR A 195 18.24 -10.95 9.43
N PRO A 196 18.11 -12.21 8.99
CA PRO A 196 17.79 -12.53 7.60
C PRO A 196 16.29 -12.42 7.31
N GLU A 197 15.47 -12.32 8.36
CA GLU A 197 14.01 -12.32 8.31
C GLU A 197 13.43 -11.01 8.87
N PRO A 198 12.29 -10.53 8.37
CA PRO A 198 11.63 -9.33 8.88
C PRO A 198 10.97 -9.62 10.24
N ASP A 199 11.75 -9.47 11.32
CA ASP A 199 11.27 -9.60 12.69
C ASP A 199 10.48 -8.35 13.15
N CYS A 200 9.84 -8.39 14.31
CA CYS A 200 9.07 -7.26 14.80
C CYS A 200 9.92 -5.99 15.00
N CYS A 201 11.24 -6.08 15.20
CA CYS A 201 12.08 -4.88 15.22
C CYS A 201 12.06 -4.20 13.84
N HIS A 202 12.22 -4.97 12.76
CA HIS A 202 12.10 -4.48 11.39
C HIS A 202 10.75 -3.83 11.13
N GLU A 203 9.65 -4.50 11.49
CA GLU A 203 8.31 -3.98 11.21
C GLU A 203 8.05 -2.69 11.98
N LEU A 204 8.31 -2.68 13.28
CA LEU A 204 7.96 -1.59 14.17
C LEU A 204 8.84 -0.37 13.95
N LEU A 205 10.15 -0.57 13.77
CA LEU A 205 11.10 0.52 13.63
C LEU A 205 11.28 0.95 12.18
N GLY A 206 11.10 0.06 11.21
CA GLY A 206 11.21 0.38 9.79
C GLY A 206 9.94 0.99 9.23
N HIS A 207 8.82 0.24 9.30
CA HIS A 207 7.60 0.55 8.55
C HIS A 207 6.63 1.50 9.25
N MET A 208 6.34 1.24 10.54
CA MET A 208 5.22 1.90 11.23
C MET A 208 5.28 3.43 11.26
N PRO A 209 6.44 4.09 11.46
CA PRO A 209 6.51 5.55 11.49
C PRO A 209 6.13 6.20 10.16
N LEU A 210 6.44 5.56 9.03
CA LEU A 210 6.08 6.07 7.71
C LEU A 210 4.67 5.68 7.28
N LEU A 211 4.16 4.51 7.71
CA LEU A 211 2.74 4.18 7.50
C LEU A 211 1.78 5.14 8.25
N ALA A 212 2.29 5.92 9.21
CA ALA A 212 1.56 6.99 9.87
C ALA A 212 1.57 8.33 9.09
N ASN A 213 2.35 8.45 8.02
CA ASN A 213 2.35 9.57 7.08
C ASN A 213 1.34 9.34 5.94
N GLN A 214 0.54 10.37 5.60
CA GLN A 214 -0.55 10.22 4.62
C GLN A 214 -0.04 9.94 3.20
N SER A 215 0.98 10.66 2.75
CA SER A 215 1.52 10.52 1.40
C SER A 215 2.17 9.17 1.22
N PHE A 216 2.94 8.71 2.22
CA PHE A 216 3.54 7.39 2.21
C PHE A 216 2.50 6.27 2.27
N ALA A 217 1.49 6.38 3.13
CA ALA A 217 0.38 5.42 3.18
C ALA A 217 -0.37 5.33 1.84
N GLN A 218 -0.59 6.46 1.16
CA GLN A 218 -1.20 6.45 -0.16
C GLN A 218 -0.28 5.77 -1.19
N PHE A 219 1.01 6.13 -1.20
CA PHE A 219 2.02 5.48 -2.05
C PHE A 219 2.03 3.96 -1.89
N SER A 220 2.12 3.45 -0.66
CA SER A 220 2.09 2.00 -0.39
C SER A 220 0.79 1.36 -0.89
N GLN A 221 -0.35 2.03 -0.74
CA GLN A 221 -1.62 1.53 -1.23
C GLN A 221 -1.69 1.48 -2.77
N GLU A 222 -1.09 2.45 -3.49
CA GLU A 222 -1.05 2.44 -4.96
C GLU A 222 -0.35 1.19 -5.48
N ILE A 223 0.78 0.80 -4.87
CA ILE A 223 1.48 -0.45 -5.22
C ILE A 223 0.56 -1.66 -5.05
N GLY A 224 -0.16 -1.72 -3.92
CA GLY A 224 -1.12 -2.80 -3.68
C GLY A 224 -2.30 -2.81 -4.66
N LEU A 225 -2.86 -1.65 -5.01
CA LEU A 225 -3.95 -1.55 -5.97
C LEU A 225 -3.50 -1.94 -7.39
N ALA A 226 -2.26 -1.62 -7.75
CA ALA A 226 -1.64 -2.04 -9.00
C ALA A 226 -1.51 -3.58 -9.10
N SER A 227 -1.27 -4.25 -7.98
CA SER A 227 -1.08 -5.71 -7.92
C SER A 227 -2.37 -6.53 -8.11
N LEU A 228 -3.54 -5.94 -7.86
CA LEU A 228 -4.82 -6.66 -7.91
C LEU A 228 -5.17 -7.11 -9.33
N GLY A 229 -5.21 -8.42 -9.53
CA GLY A 229 -5.47 -9.07 -10.82
C GLY A 229 -4.28 -9.03 -11.79
N ALA A 230 -3.11 -8.54 -11.38
CA ALA A 230 -1.92 -8.53 -12.23
C ALA A 230 -1.39 -9.95 -12.53
N THR A 231 -0.65 -10.11 -13.63
CA THR A 231 0.07 -11.36 -13.95
C THR A 231 1.20 -11.61 -12.95
N ASP A 232 1.74 -12.83 -12.87
CA ASP A 232 2.87 -13.12 -11.96
C ASP A 232 4.12 -12.27 -12.34
N GLU A 233 4.36 -12.04 -13.64
CA GLU A 233 5.45 -11.17 -14.10
C GLU A 233 5.30 -9.73 -13.61
N ASP A 234 4.08 -9.18 -13.67
CA ASP A 234 3.82 -7.82 -13.17
C ASP A 234 3.88 -7.76 -11.63
N ILE A 235 3.51 -8.85 -10.94
CA ILE A 235 3.70 -8.96 -9.49
C ILE A 235 5.19 -8.92 -9.13
N ASP A 236 6.05 -9.63 -9.85
CA ASP A 236 7.49 -9.64 -9.60
C ASP A 236 8.09 -8.23 -9.81
N LYS A 237 7.70 -7.54 -10.88
CA LYS A 237 8.09 -6.13 -11.11
C LYS A 237 7.64 -5.23 -9.96
N LEU A 238 6.39 -5.33 -9.52
CA LEU A 238 5.86 -4.54 -8.42
C LEU A 238 6.55 -4.86 -7.09
N ALA A 239 6.93 -6.12 -6.86
CA ALA A 239 7.67 -6.55 -5.68
C ALA A 239 9.07 -5.92 -5.66
N THR A 240 9.77 -5.89 -6.79
CA THR A 240 11.05 -5.20 -6.94
C THR A 240 10.91 -3.70 -6.70
N LEU A 241 9.85 -3.07 -7.24
CA LEU A 241 9.59 -1.65 -7.01
C LEU A 241 9.28 -1.35 -5.55
N TYR A 242 8.51 -2.20 -4.87
CA TYR A 242 8.29 -2.12 -3.43
C TYR A 242 9.62 -2.23 -2.67
N PHE A 243 10.48 -3.19 -3.04
CA PHE A 243 11.78 -3.40 -2.41
C PHE A 243 12.69 -2.17 -2.53
N PHE A 244 12.87 -1.62 -3.72
CA PHE A 244 13.74 -0.45 -3.91
C PHE A 244 13.12 0.90 -3.52
N THR A 245 11.90 0.90 -2.98
CA THR A 245 11.25 2.09 -2.42
C THR A 245 10.92 1.89 -0.95
N VAL A 246 9.89 1.13 -0.62
CA VAL A 246 9.41 0.92 0.76
C VAL A 246 10.46 0.24 1.64
N GLU A 247 11.30 -0.67 1.11
CA GLU A 247 12.35 -1.35 1.90
C GLU A 247 13.69 -0.61 1.87
N PHE A 248 14.13 -0.11 0.71
CA PHE A 248 15.49 0.44 0.53
C PHE A 248 15.55 1.83 -0.13
N GLY A 249 14.45 2.60 -0.05
CA GLY A 249 14.33 3.91 -0.67
C GLY A 249 14.99 5.05 0.08
N LEU A 250 15.43 6.05 -0.70
CA LEU A 250 16.02 7.31 -0.25
C LEU A 250 15.19 8.52 -0.71
N CYS A 251 15.23 9.60 0.05
CA CYS A 251 14.60 10.87 -0.33
C CYS A 251 15.66 11.97 -0.39
N ARG A 252 15.72 12.69 -1.52
CA ARG A 252 16.59 13.85 -1.68
C ARG A 252 15.94 15.07 -1.04
N GLN A 253 16.69 15.75 -0.19
CA GLN A 253 16.26 16.95 0.51
C GLN A 253 16.53 18.21 -0.33
N GLU A 254 15.92 19.34 0.04
CA GLU A 254 16.11 20.63 -0.64
C GLU A 254 17.57 21.09 -0.65
N ASP A 255 18.35 20.74 0.39
CA ASP A 255 19.78 21.04 0.49
C ASP A 255 20.67 20.10 -0.36
N GLY A 256 20.06 19.17 -1.11
CA GLY A 256 20.73 18.18 -1.95
C GLY A 256 21.22 16.94 -1.20
N SER A 257 21.08 16.88 0.13
CA SER A 257 21.43 15.68 0.91
C SER A 257 20.43 14.55 0.70
N PHE A 258 20.86 13.30 0.96
CA PHE A 258 19.98 12.13 0.94
C PHE A 258 19.62 11.69 2.35
N LYS A 259 18.34 11.40 2.56
CA LYS A 259 17.78 10.83 3.79
C LYS A 259 17.14 9.48 3.49
N VAL A 260 17.09 8.61 4.49
CA VAL A 260 16.56 7.25 4.37
C VAL A 260 15.09 7.22 4.74
N PHE A 261 14.29 6.50 3.95
CA PHE A 261 12.91 6.16 4.30
C PHE A 261 12.61 4.66 4.15
N GLY A 262 13.46 3.89 3.47
CA GLY A 262 13.30 2.46 3.35
C GLY A 262 13.34 1.75 4.71
N ALA A 263 12.38 0.86 4.97
CA ALA A 263 12.25 0.13 6.23
C ALA A 263 13.42 -0.84 6.50
N GLY A 264 13.96 -1.49 5.48
CA GLY A 264 15.19 -2.29 5.54
C GLY A 264 16.38 -1.44 6.01
N LEU A 265 16.52 -0.22 5.50
CA LEU A 265 17.53 0.73 5.98
C LEU A 265 17.25 1.17 7.42
N LEU A 266 16.01 1.57 7.72
CA LEU A 266 15.61 2.06 9.04
C LEU A 266 15.61 0.98 10.13
N SER A 267 15.81 -0.29 9.78
CA SER A 267 15.87 -1.40 10.73
C SER A 267 17.24 -2.10 10.80
N SER A 268 18.20 -1.65 9.99
CA SER A 268 19.56 -2.19 9.91
C SER A 268 20.60 -1.09 10.13
N VAL A 269 21.28 -1.14 11.29
CA VAL A 269 22.34 -0.18 11.63
C VAL A 269 23.43 -0.18 10.55
N ALA A 270 23.83 -1.38 10.10
CA ALA A 270 24.95 -1.54 9.20
C ALA A 270 24.58 -1.09 7.77
N GLU A 271 23.41 -1.47 7.29
CA GLU A 271 22.98 -1.13 5.93
C GLU A 271 22.57 0.34 5.78
N LEU A 272 21.98 0.95 6.82
CA LEU A 272 21.75 2.39 6.86
C LEU A 272 23.05 3.17 6.64
N ASN A 273 24.09 2.83 7.41
CA ASN A 273 25.40 3.48 7.29
C ASN A 273 26.05 3.24 5.92
N HIS A 274 25.86 2.05 5.35
CA HIS A 274 26.36 1.74 4.01
C HIS A 274 25.63 2.57 2.93
N ALA A 275 24.30 2.66 2.99
CA ALA A 275 23.50 3.41 2.01
C ALA A 275 23.83 4.90 1.96
N ILE A 276 24.13 5.51 3.10
CA ILE A 276 24.51 6.95 3.17
C ILE A 276 25.97 7.21 2.77
N THR A 277 26.86 6.22 2.88
CA THR A 277 28.30 6.40 2.56
C THR A 277 28.65 5.97 1.15
N ALA A 278 27.96 4.97 0.59
CA ALA A 278 28.15 4.50 -0.77
C ALA A 278 27.36 5.36 -1.77
N THR A 279 27.67 6.67 -1.85
CA THR A 279 26.94 7.63 -2.69
C THR A 279 27.01 7.30 -4.18
N ASP A 280 28.04 6.57 -4.62
CA ASP A 280 28.20 6.06 -5.98
C ASP A 280 27.13 5.02 -6.37
N LYS A 281 26.49 4.40 -5.37
CA LYS A 281 25.39 3.43 -5.58
C LYS A 281 24.00 4.09 -5.61
N ILE A 282 23.90 5.40 -5.37
CA ILE A 282 22.62 6.11 -5.33
C ILE A 282 22.19 6.51 -6.75
N LYS A 283 21.02 6.02 -7.18
CA LYS A 283 20.43 6.25 -8.51
C LYS A 283 19.06 6.94 -8.38
N ARG A 284 18.64 7.67 -9.41
CA ARG A 284 17.28 8.24 -9.46
C ARG A 284 16.27 7.11 -9.66
N PHE A 285 15.19 7.11 -8.90
CA PHE A 285 14.09 6.16 -9.07
C PHE A 285 13.41 6.35 -10.43
N ASP A 286 13.39 5.29 -11.22
CA ASP A 286 12.66 5.17 -12.48
C ASP A 286 12.02 3.78 -12.51
N PRO A 287 10.68 3.64 -12.39
CA PRO A 287 10.03 2.35 -12.31
C PRO A 287 10.37 1.38 -13.45
N GLU A 288 10.50 1.90 -14.67
CA GLU A 288 10.76 1.08 -15.88
C GLU A 288 12.17 0.45 -15.85
N VAL A 289 13.11 1.07 -15.15
CA VAL A 289 14.47 0.54 -14.96
C VAL A 289 14.58 -0.24 -13.66
N THR A 290 14.00 0.29 -12.60
CA THR A 290 14.15 -0.23 -11.23
C THR A 290 13.48 -1.60 -11.07
N CYS A 291 12.40 -1.88 -11.79
CA CYS A 291 11.69 -3.16 -11.69
C CYS A 291 12.52 -4.38 -12.13
N SER A 292 13.65 -4.17 -12.80
CA SER A 292 14.58 -5.21 -13.25
C SER A 292 15.85 -5.31 -12.39
N GLU A 293 15.99 -4.50 -11.34
CA GLU A 293 17.14 -4.56 -10.44
C GLU A 293 17.06 -5.79 -9.53
N GLU A 294 18.21 -6.41 -9.27
CA GLU A 294 18.30 -7.61 -8.42
C GLU A 294 18.13 -7.26 -6.94
N CYS A 295 17.16 -7.88 -6.28
CA CYS A 295 16.94 -7.74 -4.83
C CYS A 295 17.89 -8.67 -4.06
N ILE A 296 18.82 -8.12 -3.28
CA ILE A 296 19.80 -8.91 -2.52
C ILE A 296 19.32 -9.07 -1.08
N ILE A 297 19.14 -10.31 -0.60
CA ILE A 297 18.62 -10.58 0.74
C ILE A 297 19.74 -10.75 1.78
N THR A 298 20.89 -11.30 1.37
CA THR A 298 21.96 -11.75 2.30
C THR A 298 23.17 -10.81 2.39
N ALA A 299 23.18 -9.72 1.62
CA ALA A 299 24.24 -8.73 1.59
C ALA A 299 23.66 -7.34 1.30
N TYR A 300 24.48 -6.30 1.42
CA TYR A 300 24.05 -4.93 1.13
C TYR A 300 23.69 -4.75 -0.34
N GLN A 301 22.72 -3.88 -0.60
CA GLN A 301 22.29 -3.60 -1.97
C GLN A 301 23.42 -3.05 -2.86
N ASN A 302 23.32 -3.37 -4.15
CA ASN A 302 24.18 -2.84 -5.19
C ASN A 302 23.75 -1.46 -5.69
N ALA A 303 22.48 -1.09 -5.47
CA ALA A 303 21.93 0.20 -5.82
C ALA A 303 20.88 0.63 -4.78
N TYR A 304 20.79 1.94 -4.56
CA TYR A 304 19.73 2.57 -3.77
C TYR A 304 19.03 3.61 -4.64
N TYR A 305 17.71 3.69 -4.57
CA TYR A 305 16.93 4.56 -5.44
C TYR A 305 16.32 5.72 -4.66
N TYR A 306 16.48 6.94 -5.19
CA TYR A 306 15.93 8.14 -4.56
C TYR A 306 14.80 8.80 -5.35
N THR A 307 13.90 9.44 -4.60
CA THR A 307 12.89 10.38 -5.10
C THR A 307 13.04 11.73 -4.39
N ASP A 308 12.46 12.79 -4.93
CA ASP A 308 12.43 14.13 -4.30
C ASP A 308 11.27 14.27 -3.30
N SER A 309 10.25 13.43 -3.43
CA SER A 309 9.12 13.37 -2.48
C SER A 309 8.34 12.06 -2.64
N PHE A 310 7.52 11.73 -1.63
CA PHE A 310 6.57 10.62 -1.75
C PHE A 310 5.49 10.88 -2.81
N GLU A 311 5.18 12.14 -3.13
CA GLU A 311 4.27 12.48 -4.21
C GLU A 311 4.84 12.09 -5.57
N GLU A 312 6.13 12.38 -5.82
CA GLU A 312 6.82 11.93 -7.04
C GLU A 312 6.83 10.41 -7.14
N ALA A 313 7.16 9.71 -6.04
CA ALA A 313 7.16 8.24 -6.02
C ALA A 313 5.77 7.69 -6.39
N LYS A 314 4.71 8.29 -5.84
CA LYS A 314 3.32 7.93 -6.11
C LYS A 314 2.92 8.18 -7.57
N GLU A 315 3.24 9.34 -8.12
CA GLU A 315 2.96 9.67 -9.52
C GLU A 315 3.66 8.70 -10.47
N LYS A 316 4.95 8.42 -10.22
CA LYS A 316 5.72 7.44 -11.00
C LYS A 316 5.12 6.04 -10.95
N MET A 317 4.68 5.58 -9.78
CA MET A 317 4.01 4.28 -9.65
C MET A 317 2.65 4.25 -10.35
N ARG A 318 1.89 5.36 -10.34
CA ARG A 318 0.64 5.46 -11.09
C ARG A 318 0.87 5.35 -12.59
N SER A 319 1.85 6.07 -13.13
CA SER A 319 2.23 5.97 -14.54
C SER A 319 2.70 4.57 -14.91
N PHE A 320 3.52 3.93 -14.06
CA PHE A 320 3.92 2.54 -14.28
C PHE A 320 2.71 1.58 -14.27
N ALA A 321 1.75 1.79 -13.37
CA ALA A 321 0.57 0.95 -13.24
C ALA A 321 -0.38 1.02 -14.46
N GLU A 322 -0.26 2.05 -15.31
CA GLU A 322 -1.00 2.12 -16.58
C GLU A 322 -0.55 1.04 -17.58
N ASN A 323 0.68 0.55 -17.46
CA ASN A 323 1.25 -0.49 -18.32
C ASN A 323 0.91 -1.92 -17.87
N ILE A 324 0.36 -2.08 -16.66
CA ILE A 324 -0.01 -3.39 -16.09
C ILE A 324 -1.18 -4.00 -16.88
N GLN A 325 -1.00 -5.25 -17.30
CA GLN A 325 -1.96 -5.93 -18.17
C GLN A 325 -3.19 -6.40 -17.39
N ARG A 326 -4.26 -5.59 -17.37
CA ARG A 326 -5.59 -5.99 -16.88
C ARG A 326 -6.74 -5.32 -17.63
N PRO A 327 -7.88 -6.02 -17.85
CA PRO A 327 -9.00 -5.52 -18.64
C PRO A 327 -9.95 -4.57 -17.87
N PHE A 328 -9.55 -4.07 -16.70
CA PHE A 328 -10.37 -3.20 -15.85
C PHE A 328 -9.53 -2.27 -14.98
N GLY A 329 -10.13 -1.17 -14.54
CA GLY A 329 -9.61 -0.37 -13.43
C GLY A 329 -10.07 -0.91 -12.08
N VAL A 330 -9.36 -0.55 -11.02
CA VAL A 330 -9.77 -0.82 -9.63
C VAL A 330 -9.86 0.48 -8.85
N ARG A 331 -10.82 0.54 -7.92
CA ARG A 331 -10.95 1.63 -6.94
C ARG A 331 -11.12 1.03 -5.55
N TYR A 332 -10.38 1.56 -4.58
CA TYR A 332 -10.66 1.27 -3.18
C TYR A 332 -11.81 2.12 -2.66
N ASN A 333 -12.83 1.48 -2.08
CA ASN A 333 -13.89 2.14 -1.33
C ASN A 333 -13.54 2.11 0.17
N PRO A 334 -13.15 3.24 0.78
CA PRO A 334 -12.72 3.27 2.18
C PRO A 334 -13.86 3.06 3.18
N TYR A 335 -15.11 3.35 2.80
CA TYR A 335 -16.26 3.23 3.69
C TYR A 335 -16.63 1.78 3.95
N THR A 336 -16.59 0.96 2.91
CA THR A 336 -16.92 -0.48 2.97
C THR A 336 -15.68 -1.37 3.03
N GLN A 337 -14.49 -0.79 2.87
CA GLN A 337 -13.21 -1.50 2.78
C GLN A 337 -13.24 -2.58 1.68
N THR A 338 -13.71 -2.18 0.49
CA THR A 338 -13.86 -3.06 -0.68
C THR A 338 -13.13 -2.52 -1.90
N VAL A 339 -12.79 -3.41 -2.82
CA VAL A 339 -12.25 -3.05 -4.14
C VAL A 339 -13.36 -3.13 -5.18
N GLU A 340 -13.67 -1.99 -5.78
CA GLU A 340 -14.62 -1.85 -6.87
C GLU A 340 -13.91 -2.07 -8.21
N VAL A 341 -14.40 -3.04 -8.99
CA VAL A 341 -13.87 -3.35 -10.31
C VAL A 341 -14.58 -2.48 -11.35
N LEU A 342 -13.88 -1.51 -11.93
CA LEU A 342 -14.35 -0.57 -12.95
C LEU A 342 -14.23 -1.19 -14.34
N SER A 343 -15.18 -2.07 -14.68
CA SER A 343 -15.14 -2.90 -15.89
C SER A 343 -16.08 -2.46 -17.02
N ASN A 344 -16.89 -1.42 -16.82
CA ASN A 344 -17.83 -0.93 -17.84
C ASN A 344 -18.24 0.54 -17.60
N ALA A 345 -18.82 1.15 -18.63
CA ALA A 345 -19.24 2.54 -18.62
C ALA A 345 -20.23 2.88 -17.48
N LYS A 346 -21.14 1.96 -17.12
CA LYS A 346 -22.11 2.18 -16.03
C LYS A 346 -21.42 2.36 -14.68
N LYS A 347 -20.43 1.50 -14.37
CA LYS A 347 -19.66 1.60 -13.12
C LYS A 347 -18.77 2.85 -13.09
N ILE A 348 -18.14 3.18 -14.22
CA ILE A 348 -17.34 4.40 -14.36
C ILE A 348 -18.24 5.64 -14.17
N THR A 349 -19.42 5.65 -14.76
CA THR A 349 -20.39 6.76 -14.62
C THR A 349 -20.85 6.92 -13.17
N ALA A 350 -21.08 5.82 -12.46
CA ALA A 350 -21.44 5.87 -11.04
C ALA A 350 -20.32 6.53 -10.20
N LEU A 351 -19.06 6.16 -10.45
CA LEU A 351 -17.90 6.79 -9.82
C LEU A 351 -17.80 8.29 -10.14
N VAL A 352 -17.94 8.65 -11.42
CA VAL A 352 -17.90 10.06 -11.85
C VAL A 352 -19.02 10.86 -11.15
N SER A 353 -20.21 10.28 -10.98
CA SER A 353 -21.31 10.93 -10.27
C SER A 353 -20.99 11.17 -8.79
N GLU A 354 -20.27 10.26 -8.14
CA GLU A 354 -19.81 10.42 -6.75
C GLU A 354 -18.76 11.53 -6.64
N LEU A 355 -17.76 11.51 -7.53
CA LEU A 355 -16.72 12.55 -7.60
C LEU A 355 -17.29 13.95 -7.87
N ARG A 356 -18.37 14.06 -8.66
CA ARG A 356 -19.09 15.33 -8.83
C ARG A 356 -19.68 15.86 -7.52
N GLY A 357 -20.09 14.97 -6.62
CA GLY A 357 -20.51 15.34 -5.26
C GLY A 357 -19.36 15.97 -4.47
N ASP A 358 -18.19 15.34 -4.48
CA ASP A 358 -17.00 15.86 -3.79
C ASP A 358 -16.53 17.19 -4.38
N LEU A 359 -16.52 17.33 -5.72
CA LEU A 359 -16.23 18.59 -6.40
C LEU A 359 -17.24 19.70 -6.03
N SER A 360 -18.50 19.35 -5.78
CA SER A 360 -19.51 20.30 -5.31
C SER A 360 -19.20 20.80 -3.89
N ILE A 361 -18.68 19.93 -3.01
CA ILE A 361 -18.22 20.30 -1.67
C ILE A 361 -17.04 21.28 -1.79
N VAL A 362 -16.04 20.96 -2.62
CA VAL A 362 -14.88 21.83 -2.87
C VAL A 362 -15.33 23.19 -3.39
N SER A 363 -16.20 23.22 -4.42
CA SER A 363 -16.73 24.46 -4.98
C SER A 363 -17.48 25.30 -3.94
N THR A 364 -18.27 24.65 -3.07
CA THR A 364 -19.00 25.35 -2.00
C THR A 364 -18.05 25.92 -0.95
N ALA A 365 -17.00 25.19 -0.59
CA ALA A 365 -15.98 25.65 0.34
C ALA A 365 -15.19 26.83 -0.24
N LEU A 366 -14.74 26.73 -1.49
CA LEU A 366 -14.05 27.81 -2.21
C LEU A 366 -14.88 29.10 -2.23
N LYS A 367 -16.17 29.01 -2.57
CA LYS A 367 -17.08 30.18 -2.56
C LYS A 367 -17.21 30.83 -1.18
N LYS A 368 -17.22 30.03 -0.12
CA LYS A 368 -17.31 30.55 1.26
C LYS A 368 -16.02 31.21 1.71
N ILE A 369 -14.87 30.60 1.38
CA ILE A 369 -13.57 31.10 1.80
C ILE A 369 -13.14 32.31 0.97
N SER A 370 -13.38 32.32 -0.35
CA SER A 370 -13.06 33.48 -1.20
C SER A 370 -13.85 34.74 -0.82
N ALA A 371 -15.01 34.58 -0.18
CA ALA A 371 -15.77 35.70 0.39
C ALA A 371 -15.18 36.24 1.70
N MET A 372 -14.25 35.53 2.32
CA MET A 372 -13.64 35.85 3.62
C MET A 372 -12.13 36.12 3.54
N ASP A 373 -11.45 35.58 2.53
CA ASP A 373 -10.01 35.71 2.32
C ASP A 373 -9.72 36.17 0.89
N GLU A 374 -9.31 37.43 0.74
CA GLU A 374 -8.97 38.05 -0.54
C GLU A 374 -7.65 37.51 -1.13
N ASN A 375 -6.84 36.77 -0.36
CA ASN A 375 -5.56 36.22 -0.82
C ASN A 375 -5.67 34.77 -1.33
N LEU A 376 -6.88 34.20 -1.35
CA LEU A 376 -7.09 32.84 -1.85
C LEU A 376 -6.85 32.79 -3.37
N ASP A 377 -5.83 32.03 -3.80
CA ASP A 377 -5.56 31.77 -5.20
C ASP A 377 -6.52 30.70 -5.77
N VAL A 378 -7.72 31.16 -6.14
CA VAL A 378 -8.78 30.31 -6.69
C VAL A 378 -8.38 29.72 -8.05
N GLU A 379 -7.64 30.47 -8.87
CA GLU A 379 -7.27 30.05 -10.23
C GLU A 379 -6.34 28.83 -10.22
N SER A 380 -5.35 28.82 -9.32
CA SER A 380 -4.47 27.66 -9.15
C SER A 380 -5.23 26.42 -8.69
N ILE A 381 -6.21 26.57 -7.78
CA ILE A 381 -7.03 25.46 -7.29
C ILE A 381 -7.95 24.91 -8.41
N GLU A 382 -8.56 25.77 -9.21
CA GLU A 382 -9.38 25.35 -10.36
C GLU A 382 -8.54 24.64 -11.44
N LYS A 383 -7.29 25.08 -11.64
CA LYS A 383 -6.37 24.42 -12.57
C LYS A 383 -6.04 23.00 -12.15
N LEU A 384 -5.82 22.74 -10.85
CA LEU A 384 -5.60 21.39 -10.32
C LEU A 384 -6.77 20.43 -10.61
N LEU A 385 -8.01 20.95 -10.66
CA LEU A 385 -9.19 20.14 -10.94
C LEU A 385 -9.34 19.76 -12.42
N SER A 386 -8.75 20.53 -13.33
CA SER A 386 -8.93 20.35 -14.79
C SER A 386 -7.79 19.58 -15.47
N SER A 387 -6.59 19.54 -14.89
CA SER A 387 -5.41 18.90 -15.49
C SER A 387 -5.38 17.37 -15.44
N SER A 388 -6.27 16.71 -14.68
CA SER A 388 -6.16 15.27 -14.38
C SER A 388 -6.95 14.33 -15.31
N LEU A 389 -7.61 14.84 -16.35
CA LEU A 389 -8.45 14.03 -17.26
C LEU A 389 -7.87 14.03 -18.68
N HIS A 390 -6.99 13.08 -18.98
CA HIS A 390 -6.57 12.78 -20.36
C HIS A 390 -6.97 11.35 -20.71
N VAL A 391 -8.12 11.20 -21.36
CA VAL A 391 -8.51 9.93 -21.98
C VAL A 391 -7.95 9.93 -23.40
N ALA A 392 -6.90 9.13 -23.65
CA ALA A 392 -6.41 8.96 -25.01
C ALA A 392 -7.47 8.21 -25.85
N GLU A 393 -7.94 8.84 -26.93
CA GLU A 393 -8.81 8.16 -27.91
C GLU A 393 -7.98 7.14 -28.69
N LYS A 394 -8.26 5.84 -28.51
CA LYS A 394 -7.89 4.85 -29.53
C LYS A 394 -8.85 5.01 -30.71
N SER A 395 -8.43 5.74 -31.74
CA SER A 395 -9.09 5.70 -33.05
C SER A 395 -9.06 4.26 -33.59
N PRO A 396 -10.19 3.67 -34.02
CA PRO A 396 -10.16 2.42 -34.75
C PRO A 396 -9.69 2.74 -36.17
N ASN A 397 -8.42 2.48 -36.46
CA ASN A 397 -7.94 2.51 -37.84
C ASN A 397 -8.68 1.43 -38.65
N SER A 398 -9.35 1.92 -39.69
CA SER A 398 -9.97 1.17 -40.77
C SER A 398 -8.91 0.39 -41.56
N GLU A 399 -8.95 -0.94 -41.47
CA GLU A 399 -8.66 -1.83 -42.60
C GLU A 399 -10.04 -2.21 -43.17
N SER A 400 -10.35 -2.22 -44.47
CA SER A 400 -9.54 -2.33 -45.67
C SER A 400 -10.40 -1.86 -46.85
N SER A 401 -9.92 -0.91 -47.67
CA SER A 401 -10.45 -0.73 -49.02
C SER A 401 -9.49 -1.39 -50.00
N ASP A 402 -10.01 -2.44 -50.61
CA ASP A 402 -9.53 -3.15 -51.78
C ASP A 402 -9.19 -2.18 -52.92
N SER A 403 -7.97 -2.25 -53.47
CA SER A 403 -7.73 -1.99 -54.89
C SER A 403 -6.40 -2.56 -55.37
N THR A 404 -6.55 -3.44 -56.34
CA THR A 404 -5.58 -4.12 -57.18
C THR A 404 -4.68 -3.21 -58.03
N ASP A 405 -3.60 -3.86 -58.48
CA ASP A 405 -2.91 -3.68 -59.76
C ASP A 405 -1.71 -2.70 -59.88
N LYS A 406 -0.56 -3.35 -60.07
CA LYS A 406 0.44 -3.16 -61.14
C LYS A 406 1.51 -2.05 -61.01
N ALA A 407 2.72 -2.57 -60.79
CA ALA A 407 3.80 -2.66 -61.80
C ALA A 407 5.06 -1.81 -61.56
N THR A 408 6.16 -2.46 -61.97
CA THR A 408 7.42 -1.91 -62.52
C THR A 408 8.46 -1.37 -61.54
N THR A 409 9.41 -2.23 -61.18
CA THR A 409 10.86 -1.90 -61.23
C THR A 409 11.24 -1.43 -62.65
N PRO A 410 12.15 -0.44 -62.79
CA PRO A 410 13.57 -0.80 -62.92
C PRO A 410 14.60 0.21 -62.34
N ASN A 411 15.78 -0.36 -62.01
CA ASN A 411 17.15 0.19 -62.06
C ASN A 411 17.44 1.64 -61.64
N GLN A 412 18.27 1.78 -60.61
CA GLN A 412 19.69 2.14 -60.76
C GLN A 412 20.52 1.61 -59.59
#